data_AF-A0A554IZN7-F1
#
_entry.id   AF-A0A554IZN7-F1
#
_cell.length_a   1.000
_cell.length_b   1.000
_cell.length_c   1.000
_cell.angle_alpha   90.00
_cell.angle_beta   90.00
_cell.angle_gamma   90.00
#
_symmetry.space_group_name_H-M   'P 1'
#
loop_
_entity.id
_entity.type
_entity.pdbx_description
1 polymer ?
#
loop_
_entity_poly.entity_id
_entity_poly.type
_entity_poly.pdbx_seq_one_letter_code
_entity_poly.pdbx_strand_id
1 'polypeptide(L)'
;MSEENTEKLLHIRKSRRAIAEVVGLSLLFICIAGSAYMLHRIMTPPSLNLKTFPIKKDGVEIDSTLLFQRNASWGPCALPDPDACHDELTLSQDGTLDVSSIKGPVHEKIPVENLEKIKEHIRSSNLLSKPCDAPLVADYIAHYRITLDGVTRDIDFPGCENDLKVIDEILNRI
;
A
#
# COMPACT_ATOMS: atom_id res chain seq x y z
N MET A 1 -36.16 70.86 21.13
CA MET A 1 -35.56 69.68 20.48
C MET A 1 -34.99 68.83 21.60
N SER A 2 -35.69 67.73 21.92
CA SER A 2 -35.68 67.07 23.25
C SER A 2 -34.37 66.34 23.57
N GLU A 3 -33.86 66.53 24.80
CA GLU A 3 -32.73 65.79 25.41
C GLU A 3 -32.87 64.27 25.29
N GLU A 4 -34.11 63.78 25.19
CA GLU A 4 -34.46 62.36 25.05
C GLU A 4 -33.87 61.71 23.77
N ASN A 5 -33.68 62.48 22.70
CA ASN A 5 -33.11 61.96 21.46
C ASN A 5 -31.59 61.74 21.56
N THR A 6 -30.92 62.51 22.43
CA THR A 6 -29.47 62.43 22.64
C THR A 6 -29.08 61.20 23.46
N GLU A 7 -29.87 60.83 24.47
CA GLU A 7 -29.62 59.62 25.27
C GLU A 7 -29.81 58.34 24.47
N LYS A 8 -30.85 58.26 23.63
CA LYS A 8 -31.10 57.11 22.75
C LYS A 8 -29.94 56.89 21.76
N LEU A 9 -29.39 57.97 21.20
CA LEU A 9 -28.23 57.89 20.28
C LEU A 9 -26.95 57.44 20.99
N LEU A 10 -26.74 57.86 22.24
CA LEU A 10 -25.58 57.44 23.04
C LEU A 10 -25.64 55.94 23.37
N HIS A 11 -26.82 55.43 23.71
CA HIS A 11 -27.03 54.02 24.03
C HIS A 11 -26.79 53.11 22.81
N ILE A 12 -27.24 53.53 21.63
CA ILE A 12 -27.01 52.81 20.36
C ILE A 12 -25.51 52.77 20.01
N ARG A 13 -24.77 53.85 20.22
CA ARG A 13 -23.32 53.88 19.95
C ARG A 13 -22.52 52.98 20.88
N LYS A 14 -22.86 52.94 22.18
CA LYS A 14 -22.23 52.01 23.14
C LYS A 14 -22.54 50.56 22.82
N SER A 15 -23.79 50.24 22.47
CA SER A 15 -24.20 48.89 22.06
C SER A 15 -23.46 48.41 20.80
N ARG A 16 -23.31 49.27 19.78
CA ARG A 16 -22.58 48.92 18.55
C ARG A 16 -21.08 48.67 18.78
N ARG A 17 -20.43 49.41 19.69
CA ARG A 17 -19.02 49.14 20.05
C ARG A 17 -18.86 47.80 20.77
N ALA A 18 -19.73 47.50 21.72
CA ALA A 18 -19.72 46.22 22.43
C ALA A 18 -19.95 45.03 21.47
N ILE A 19 -20.87 45.16 20.52
CA ILE A 19 -21.11 44.13 19.50
C ILE A 19 -19.90 43.94 18.59
N ALA A 20 -19.25 45.03 18.15
CA ALA A 20 -18.05 44.95 17.31
C ALA A 20 -16.87 44.28 18.02
N GLU A 21 -16.67 44.54 19.30
CA GLU A 21 -15.63 43.90 20.11
C GLU A 21 -15.88 42.40 20.30
N VAL A 22 -17.14 42.01 20.58
CA VAL A 22 -17.52 40.60 20.74
C VAL A 22 -17.39 39.82 19.42
N VAL A 23 -17.81 40.42 18.30
CA VAL A 23 -17.68 39.80 16.97
C VAL A 23 -16.21 39.69 16.56
N GLY A 24 -15.41 40.72 16.83
CA GLY A 24 -13.96 40.71 16.56
C GLY A 24 -13.23 39.61 17.33
N LEU A 25 -13.52 39.46 18.62
CA LEU A 25 -12.96 38.39 19.45
C LEU A 25 -13.37 37.00 18.94
N SER A 26 -14.64 36.83 18.56
CA SER A 26 -15.16 35.55 18.05
C SER A 26 -14.46 35.12 16.75
N LEU A 27 -14.24 36.06 15.83
CA LEU A 27 -13.51 35.78 14.58
C LEU A 27 -12.04 35.42 14.84
N LEU A 28 -11.39 36.07 15.81
CA LEU A 28 -10.01 35.77 16.18
C LEU A 28 -9.89 34.32 16.71
N PHE A 29 -10.81 33.87 17.56
CA PHE A 29 -10.82 32.50 18.06
C PHE A 29 -11.03 31.46 16.95
N ILE A 30 -11.90 31.74 15.98
CA ILE A 30 -12.13 30.86 14.82
C ILE A 30 -10.85 30.75 13.97
N CYS A 31 -10.16 31.87 13.71
CA CYS A 31 -8.90 31.85 12.96
C CYS A 31 -7.81 31.06 13.68
N ILE A 32 -7.66 31.24 15.00
CA ILE A 32 -6.66 30.51 15.80
C ILE A 32 -6.98 29.00 15.80
N ALA A 33 -8.23 28.62 16.07
CA ALA A 33 -8.64 27.21 16.07
C ALA A 33 -8.47 26.56 14.69
N GLY A 34 -8.82 27.27 13.62
CA GLY A 34 -8.64 26.81 12.24
C GLY A 34 -7.16 26.60 11.87
N SER A 35 -6.30 27.55 12.23
CA SER A 35 -4.85 27.43 11.99
C SER A 35 -4.21 26.29 12.78
N ALA A 36 -4.60 26.09 14.04
CA ALA A 36 -4.15 24.97 14.86
C ALA A 36 -4.61 23.61 14.29
N TYR A 37 -5.86 23.52 13.81
CA TYR A 37 -6.38 22.31 13.16
C TYR A 37 -5.63 21.97 11.87
N MET A 38 -5.34 22.98 11.04
CA MET A 38 -4.53 22.79 9.82
C MET A 38 -3.10 22.35 10.15
N LEU A 39 -2.47 22.96 11.16
CA LEU A 39 -1.13 22.56 11.59
C LEU A 39 -1.12 21.13 12.14
N HIS A 40 -2.15 20.75 12.90
CA HIS A 40 -2.32 19.38 13.38
C HIS A 40 -2.44 18.40 12.22
N ARG A 41 -3.27 18.68 11.20
CA ARG A 41 -3.40 17.83 10.00
C ARG A 41 -2.10 17.68 9.20
N ILE A 42 -1.23 18.69 9.19
CA ILE A 42 0.07 18.62 8.51
C ILE A 42 1.08 17.82 9.34
N MET A 43 1.10 18.01 10.67
CA MET A 43 2.08 17.36 11.56
C MET A 43 1.70 15.93 11.94
N THR A 44 0.41 15.61 11.99
CA THR A 44 -0.09 14.23 12.07
C THR A 44 -0.58 13.86 10.68
N PRO A 45 0.28 13.30 9.80
CA PRO A 45 -0.22 12.66 8.59
C PRO A 45 -1.32 11.69 9.03
N PRO A 46 -2.42 11.56 8.26
CA PRO A 46 -3.40 10.54 8.55
C PRO A 46 -2.62 9.25 8.70
N SER A 47 -2.65 8.67 9.90
CA SER A 47 -2.26 7.29 10.09
C SER A 47 -3.22 6.56 9.16
N LEU A 48 -2.75 6.27 7.95
CA LEU A 48 -3.34 5.28 7.09
C LEU A 48 -3.31 4.04 7.98
N ASN A 49 -4.43 3.79 8.65
CA ASN A 49 -4.83 2.45 8.98
C ASN A 49 -5.03 1.78 7.60
N LEU A 50 -3.92 1.48 6.92
CA LEU A 50 -3.84 0.20 6.26
C LEU A 50 -4.23 -0.74 7.39
N LYS A 51 -5.46 -1.25 7.33
CA LYS A 51 -5.68 -2.63 7.75
C LYS A 51 -4.56 -3.36 7.04
N THR A 52 -3.47 -3.58 7.76
CA THR A 52 -2.43 -4.50 7.37
C THR A 52 -3.22 -5.70 6.94
N PHE A 53 -3.16 -6.04 5.65
CA PHE A 53 -3.58 -7.36 5.24
C PHE A 53 -2.96 -8.29 6.26
N PRO A 54 -3.73 -9.19 6.91
CA PRO A 54 -3.12 -10.15 7.79
C PRO A 54 -2.20 -10.98 6.91
N ILE A 55 -0.93 -10.58 6.82
CA ILE A 55 0.15 -11.48 6.47
C ILE A 55 0.06 -12.47 7.62
N LYS A 56 -0.56 -13.60 7.32
CA LYS A 56 -0.61 -14.77 8.19
C LYS A 56 0.84 -15.05 8.56
N LYS A 57 1.26 -14.56 9.72
CA LYS A 57 2.46 -15.01 10.43
C LYS A 57 2.08 -16.25 11.22
N ASP A 58 1.37 -17.17 10.57
CA ASP A 58 1.29 -18.54 11.04
C ASP A 58 2.65 -19.14 10.69
N GLY A 59 3.28 -19.82 11.65
CA GLY A 59 4.67 -20.27 11.58
C GLY A 59 5.09 -20.67 10.17
N VAL A 60 6.07 -19.94 9.63
CA VAL A 60 6.69 -20.24 8.34
C VAL A 60 7.40 -21.57 8.51
N GLU A 61 6.68 -22.65 8.24
CA GLU A 61 7.28 -23.91 7.85
C GLU A 61 8.11 -23.57 6.62
N ILE A 62 9.44 -23.62 6.77
CA ILE A 62 10.35 -23.45 5.64
C ILE A 62 10.07 -24.65 4.75
N ASP A 63 9.19 -24.45 3.78
CA ASP A 63 8.96 -25.44 2.75
C ASP A 63 10.26 -25.58 1.96
N SER A 64 11.05 -26.59 2.33
CA SER A 64 12.32 -26.91 1.67
C SER A 64 12.14 -27.21 0.17
N THR A 65 10.89 -27.43 -0.27
CA THR A 65 10.56 -27.67 -1.67
C THR A 65 10.22 -26.39 -2.44
N LEU A 66 10.02 -25.25 -1.78
CA LEU A 66 9.72 -24.00 -2.47
C LEU A 66 10.96 -23.45 -3.19
N LEU A 67 10.79 -22.99 -4.43
CA LEU A 67 11.79 -22.20 -5.16
C LEU A 67 11.34 -20.73 -5.28
N PHE A 68 10.11 -20.51 -5.70
CA PHE A 68 9.57 -19.17 -5.95
C PHE A 68 8.06 -19.16 -5.72
N GLN A 69 7.56 -18.20 -4.95
CA GLN A 69 6.13 -17.93 -4.77
C GLN A 69 5.85 -16.47 -5.08
N ARG A 70 4.71 -16.20 -5.72
CA ARG A 70 4.17 -14.86 -5.95
C ARG A 70 2.71 -14.82 -5.53
N ASN A 71 2.40 -13.91 -4.63
CA ASN A 71 1.03 -13.58 -4.22
C ASN A 71 0.73 -12.15 -4.66
N ALA A 72 -0.07 -11.99 -5.71
CA ALA A 72 -0.40 -10.70 -6.28
C ALA A 72 -1.88 -10.35 -6.05
N SER A 73 -2.14 -9.06 -5.90
CA SER A 73 -3.46 -8.47 -5.85
C SER A 73 -3.48 -7.16 -6.62
N TRP A 74 -4.54 -6.95 -7.39
CA TRP A 74 -4.80 -5.70 -8.10
C TRP A 74 -6.25 -5.31 -7.97
N GLY A 75 -6.63 -4.17 -8.57
CA GLY A 75 -7.95 -3.53 -8.46
C GLY A 75 -9.18 -4.44 -8.62
N PRO A 76 -10.38 -3.84 -8.61
CA PRO A 76 -11.62 -4.60 -8.52
C PRO A 76 -11.73 -5.62 -9.66
N CYS A 77 -12.09 -6.85 -9.30
CA CYS A 77 -12.28 -7.89 -10.27
C CYS A 77 -13.53 -7.67 -11.13
N ALA A 78 -13.56 -8.26 -12.32
CA ALA A 78 -14.72 -8.14 -13.18
C ALA A 78 -15.94 -8.73 -12.46
N LEU A 79 -17.07 -8.03 -12.51
CA LEU A 79 -18.32 -8.48 -11.91
C LEU A 79 -18.64 -9.93 -12.34
N PRO A 80 -19.16 -10.77 -11.43
CA PRO A 80 -19.91 -10.41 -10.22
C PRO A 80 -19.11 -10.30 -8.91
N ASP A 81 -17.79 -10.50 -8.93
CA ASP A 81 -16.99 -10.54 -7.70
C ASP A 81 -16.53 -9.13 -7.30
N PRO A 82 -16.99 -8.57 -6.16
CA PRO A 82 -16.61 -7.23 -5.72
C PRO A 82 -15.21 -7.19 -5.08
N ASP A 83 -14.58 -8.35 -4.89
CA ASP A 83 -13.27 -8.47 -4.28
C ASP A 83 -12.15 -8.01 -5.22
N ALA A 84 -10.96 -7.80 -4.66
CA ALA A 84 -9.77 -7.53 -5.44
C ALA A 84 -9.44 -8.77 -6.31
N CYS A 85 -8.90 -8.56 -7.51
CA CYS A 85 -8.35 -9.69 -8.23
C CYS A 85 -7.08 -10.18 -7.53
N HIS A 86 -6.94 -11.51 -7.51
CA HIS A 86 -5.79 -12.18 -6.92
C HIS A 86 -5.20 -13.20 -7.89
N ASP A 87 -3.89 -13.38 -7.77
CA ASP A 87 -3.16 -14.45 -8.43
C ASP A 87 -2.11 -14.99 -7.46
N GLU A 88 -2.07 -16.31 -7.32
CA GLU A 88 -1.06 -17.02 -6.54
C GLU A 88 -0.31 -17.96 -7.48
N LEU A 89 1.01 -17.86 -7.47
CA LEU A 89 1.89 -18.75 -8.22
C LEU A 89 2.88 -19.36 -7.25
N THR A 90 3.03 -20.68 -7.31
CA THR A 90 4.03 -21.43 -6.54
C THR A 90 4.83 -22.31 -7.48
N LEU A 91 6.14 -22.14 -7.46
CA LEU A 91 7.11 -22.97 -8.16
C LEU A 91 7.97 -23.70 -7.14
N SER A 92 7.97 -25.03 -7.23
CA SER A 92 8.78 -25.92 -6.40
C SER A 92 10.16 -26.16 -7.01
N GLN A 93 11.13 -26.55 -6.19
CA GLN A 93 12.52 -26.85 -6.57
C GLN A 93 12.64 -28.02 -7.54
N ASP A 94 11.64 -28.89 -7.58
CA ASP A 94 11.53 -29.99 -8.52
C ASP A 94 10.93 -29.57 -9.87
N GLY A 95 10.48 -28.31 -10.03
CA GLY A 95 9.86 -27.77 -11.24
C GLY A 95 8.33 -27.90 -11.30
N THR A 96 7.66 -28.27 -10.21
CA THR A 96 6.19 -28.24 -10.15
C THR A 96 5.71 -26.79 -10.05
N LEU A 97 4.82 -26.38 -10.96
CA LEU A 97 4.24 -25.05 -11.04
C LEU A 97 2.73 -25.14 -10.78
N ASP A 98 2.30 -24.46 -9.72
CA ASP A 98 0.91 -24.28 -9.34
C ASP A 98 0.54 -22.81 -9.53
N VAL A 99 -0.47 -22.54 -10.35
CA VAL A 99 -1.01 -21.19 -10.53
C VAL A 99 -2.49 -21.20 -10.18
N SER A 100 -2.89 -20.34 -9.26
CA SER A 100 -4.28 -20.07 -8.88
C SER A 100 -4.62 -18.66 -9.32
N SER A 101 -5.24 -18.54 -10.50
CA SER A 101 -5.61 -17.27 -11.10
C SER A 101 -7.10 -17.19 -11.41
N ILE A 102 -7.58 -16.00 -11.74
CA ILE A 102 -8.95 -15.78 -12.26
C ILE A 102 -9.28 -16.60 -13.52
N LYS A 103 -8.28 -17.09 -14.27
CA LYS A 103 -8.49 -17.94 -15.46
C LYS A 103 -8.72 -19.41 -15.10
N GLY A 104 -8.60 -19.76 -13.83
CA GLY A 104 -8.64 -21.12 -13.31
C GLY A 104 -7.27 -21.60 -12.82
N PRO A 105 -7.25 -22.71 -12.06
CA PRO A 105 -6.02 -23.30 -11.58
C PRO A 105 -5.26 -24.00 -12.71
N VAL A 106 -3.93 -23.87 -12.71
CA VAL A 106 -3.01 -24.57 -13.60
C VAL A 106 -2.03 -25.35 -12.73
N HIS A 107 -1.83 -26.62 -13.05
CA HIS A 107 -0.84 -27.48 -12.39
C HIS A 107 0.01 -28.15 -13.46
N GLU A 108 1.26 -27.72 -13.57
CA GLU A 108 2.14 -28.13 -14.66
C GLU A 108 3.56 -28.41 -14.18
N LYS A 109 4.30 -29.17 -14.99
CA LYS A 109 5.72 -29.41 -14.76
C LYS A 109 6.54 -28.59 -15.74
N ILE A 110 7.31 -27.63 -15.24
CA ILE A 110 8.13 -26.79 -16.12
C ILE A 110 9.32 -27.58 -16.67
N PRO A 111 9.77 -27.29 -17.91
CA PRO A 111 10.97 -27.91 -18.47
C PRO A 111 12.19 -27.66 -17.57
N VAL A 112 13.02 -28.68 -17.37
CA VAL A 112 14.24 -28.61 -16.55
C VAL A 112 15.15 -27.46 -16.99
N GLU A 113 15.22 -27.20 -18.30
CA GLU A 113 16.00 -26.09 -18.85
C GLU A 113 15.53 -24.71 -18.36
N ASN A 114 14.21 -24.52 -18.21
CA ASN A 114 13.63 -23.27 -17.71
C ASN A 114 13.83 -23.15 -16.20
N LEU A 115 13.67 -24.25 -15.47
CA LEU A 115 13.94 -24.30 -14.04
C LEU A 115 15.40 -23.90 -13.72
N GLU A 116 16.36 -24.46 -14.46
CA GLU A 116 17.78 -24.12 -14.25
C GLU A 116 18.09 -22.68 -14.66
N LYS A 117 17.46 -22.13 -15.71
CA LYS A 117 17.57 -20.69 -16.04
C LYS A 117 17.08 -19.79 -14.91
N ILE A 118 15.97 -20.15 -14.26
CA ILE A 118 15.43 -19.40 -13.11
C ILE A 118 16.43 -19.43 -11.95
N LYS A 119 16.94 -20.61 -11.58
CA LYS A 119 17.94 -20.75 -10.51
C LYS A 119 19.22 -19.97 -10.80
N GLU A 120 19.72 -20.05 -12.04
CA GLU A 120 20.91 -19.32 -12.50
C GLU A 120 20.69 -17.80 -12.44
N HIS A 121 19.52 -17.32 -12.84
CA HIS A 121 19.16 -15.89 -12.75
C HIS A 121 19.10 -15.41 -11.30
N ILE A 122 18.47 -16.16 -10.39
CA ILE A 122 18.44 -15.84 -8.96
C ILE A 122 19.87 -15.71 -8.38
N ARG A 123 20.77 -16.62 -8.73
CA ARG A 123 22.17 -16.58 -8.29
C ARG A 123 22.93 -15.40 -8.87
N SER A 124 22.90 -15.24 -10.19
CA SER A 124 23.70 -14.23 -10.90
C SER A 124 23.25 -12.79 -10.62
N SER A 125 21.96 -12.56 -10.39
CA SER A 125 21.42 -11.26 -9.99
C SER A 125 21.64 -10.92 -8.51
N ASN A 126 22.13 -11.88 -7.71
CA ASN A 126 22.22 -11.81 -6.25
C ASN A 126 20.88 -11.44 -5.59
N LEU A 127 19.75 -11.90 -6.15
CA LEU A 127 18.42 -11.49 -5.71
C LEU A 127 18.15 -11.76 -4.23
N LEU A 128 18.78 -12.80 -3.68
CA LEU A 128 18.67 -13.17 -2.25
C LEU A 128 19.42 -12.22 -1.30
N SER A 129 20.37 -11.42 -1.76
CA SER A 129 21.18 -10.53 -0.89
C SER A 129 21.16 -9.05 -1.31
N LYS A 130 20.82 -8.75 -2.56
CA LYS A 130 20.74 -7.39 -3.13
C LYS A 130 19.65 -6.55 -2.47
N PRO A 131 19.85 -5.27 -2.11
CA PRO A 131 18.77 -4.42 -1.59
C PRO A 131 17.68 -4.20 -2.64
N CYS A 132 16.40 -4.33 -2.24
CA CYS A 132 15.23 -4.21 -3.12
C CYS A 132 14.30 -3.09 -2.66
N ASP A 133 14.86 -1.99 -2.13
CA ASP A 133 14.06 -0.89 -1.61
C ASP A 133 13.38 -0.14 -2.75
N ALA A 134 12.06 -0.02 -2.67
CA ALA A 134 11.26 0.70 -3.65
C ALA A 134 10.07 1.40 -2.97
N PRO A 135 9.62 2.55 -3.50
CA PRO A 135 8.44 3.22 -2.98
C PRO A 135 7.18 2.36 -3.24
N LEU A 136 6.22 2.42 -2.31
CA LEU A 136 4.92 1.80 -2.53
C LEU A 136 4.21 2.46 -3.72
N VAL A 137 3.56 1.63 -4.54
CA VAL A 137 2.68 2.09 -5.62
C VAL A 137 1.21 1.86 -5.25
N ALA A 138 0.33 2.65 -5.86
CA ALA A 138 -1.10 2.39 -5.79
C ALA A 138 -1.50 1.28 -6.78
N ASP A 139 -2.63 0.62 -6.52
CA ASP A 139 -3.39 -0.24 -7.45
C ASP A 139 -2.80 -1.63 -7.80
N TYR A 140 -1.56 -1.92 -7.40
CA TYR A 140 -0.96 -3.25 -7.52
C TYR A 140 -0.09 -3.57 -6.31
N ILE A 141 -0.30 -4.75 -5.72
CA ILE A 141 0.49 -5.27 -4.61
C ILE A 141 0.92 -6.68 -4.98
N ALA A 142 2.20 -6.99 -4.85
CA ALA A 142 2.67 -8.36 -4.94
C ALA A 142 3.74 -8.65 -3.89
N HIS A 143 3.64 -9.83 -3.30
CA HIS A 143 4.60 -10.37 -2.35
C HIS A 143 5.27 -11.59 -2.98
N TYR A 144 6.59 -11.56 -3.04
CA TYR A 144 7.40 -12.61 -3.61
C TYR A 144 8.18 -13.30 -2.50
N ARG A 145 8.25 -14.63 -2.54
CA ARG A 145 9.12 -15.42 -1.67
C ARG A 145 10.01 -16.31 -2.52
N ILE A 146 11.31 -16.23 -2.31
CA ILE A 146 12.31 -16.97 -3.08
C ILE A 146 13.15 -17.78 -2.11
N THR A 147 13.29 -19.08 -2.37
CA THR A 147 14.16 -19.96 -1.60
C THR A 147 15.11 -20.68 -2.54
N LEU A 148 16.41 -20.45 -2.39
CA LEU A 148 17.42 -21.16 -3.16
C LEU A 148 18.66 -21.40 -2.29
N ASP A 149 19.25 -22.60 -2.41
CA ASP A 149 20.46 -22.99 -1.69
C ASP A 149 20.35 -22.81 -0.16
N GLY A 150 19.14 -23.03 0.40
CA GLY A 150 18.85 -22.91 1.83
C GLY A 150 18.65 -21.48 2.33
N VAL A 151 18.69 -20.49 1.45
CA VAL A 151 18.44 -19.08 1.77
C VAL A 151 17.08 -18.68 1.26
N THR A 152 16.23 -18.16 2.16
CA THR A 152 14.91 -17.64 1.83
C THR A 152 14.90 -16.12 1.93
N ARG A 153 14.22 -15.48 0.99
CA ARG A 153 13.99 -14.04 0.99
C ARG A 153 12.58 -13.69 0.56
N ASP A 154 11.98 -12.75 1.28
CA ASP A 154 10.73 -12.10 0.91
C ASP A 154 11.03 -10.73 0.26
N ILE A 155 10.30 -10.40 -0.81
CA ILE A 155 10.42 -9.15 -1.56
C ILE A 155 9.01 -8.61 -1.84
N ASP A 156 8.78 -7.34 -1.53
CA ASP A 156 7.53 -6.66 -1.86
C ASP A 156 7.70 -5.86 -3.14
N PHE A 157 6.70 -5.89 -4.02
CA PHE A 157 6.65 -5.03 -5.19
C PHE A 157 6.65 -3.54 -4.78
N PRO A 158 7.36 -2.63 -5.51
CA PRO A 158 8.13 -2.84 -6.75
C PRO A 158 9.61 -3.21 -6.55
N GLY A 159 9.99 -3.73 -5.38
CA GLY A 159 11.37 -4.10 -5.09
C GLY A 159 11.93 -5.13 -6.07
N CYS A 160 13.11 -4.85 -6.64
CA CYS A 160 13.79 -5.74 -7.58
C CYS A 160 12.94 -6.19 -8.80
N GLU A 161 11.99 -5.35 -9.23
CA GLU A 161 11.06 -5.64 -10.33
C GLU A 161 11.74 -6.19 -11.60
N ASN A 162 12.85 -5.58 -12.02
CA ASN A 162 13.55 -6.02 -13.24
C ASN A 162 14.04 -7.47 -13.15
N ASP A 163 14.52 -7.90 -11.98
CA ASP A 163 15.02 -9.26 -11.78
C ASP A 163 13.85 -10.25 -11.67
N LEU A 164 12.78 -9.87 -10.97
CA LEU A 164 11.57 -10.67 -10.83
C LEU A 164 10.83 -10.85 -12.17
N LYS A 165 10.80 -9.81 -13.01
CA LYS A 165 10.18 -9.84 -14.33
C LYS A 165 10.83 -10.87 -15.25
N VAL A 166 12.16 -11.08 -15.15
CA VAL A 166 12.84 -12.12 -15.93
C VAL A 166 12.34 -13.51 -15.54
N ILE A 167 12.08 -13.76 -14.25
CA ILE A 167 11.50 -15.02 -13.78
C ILE A 167 10.08 -15.19 -14.35
N ASP A 168 9.26 -14.15 -14.25
CA ASP A 168 7.89 -14.15 -14.80
C ASP A 168 7.89 -14.40 -16.32
N GLU A 169 8.84 -13.82 -17.06
CA GLU A 169 8.97 -14.02 -18.51
C GLU A 169 9.38 -15.45 -18.87
N ILE A 170 10.18 -16.13 -18.05
CA ILE A 170 10.53 -17.54 -18.27
C ILE A 170 9.30 -18.42 -18.02
N LEU A 171 8.51 -18.10 -17.00
CA LEU A 171 7.31 -18.86 -16.63
C LEU A 171 6.15 -18.66 -17.62
N ASN A 172 5.95 -17.45 -18.14
CA ASN A 172 4.87 -17.13 -19.09
C ASN A 172 5.11 -17.63 -20.53
N ARG A 173 6.30 -18.16 -20.83
CA ARG A 173 6.65 -18.74 -22.16
C ARG A 173 6.37 -20.25 -22.25
N ILE A 174 5.75 -20.80 -21.22
CA ILE A 174 5.33 -22.21 -21.10
C ILE A 174 3.85 -22.27 -21.47
#